data_AF-B2KC17-F1
#
_entry.id   AF-B2KC17-F1
#
_cell.length_a   1.000
_cell.length_b   1.000
_cell.length_c   1.000
_cell.angle_alpha   90.00
_cell.angle_beta   90.00
_cell.angle_gamma   90.00
#
_symmetry.space_group_name_H-M   'P 1'
#
loop_
_entity.id
_entity.type
_entity.pdbx_description
1 polymer ?
#
loop_
_entity_poly.entity_id
_entity_poly.type
_entity_poly.pdbx_seq_one_letter_code
_entity_poly.pdbx_strand_id
1 'polypeptide(L)'
;MNKILKIFFCVLLFSCALNAQEIPAELLGGMLKSDSWVIKRDLQQEIFTGNVRFDSGMYKLNADKVISNRKNNTVSIIGNAYLFNRLKTGETIELFSDKILFNTKNRKGSASKVQNPVNIIYQMPEEYKLDILSNYAHIDGIKSTINLKEDVKIKYTTPASFILGYADSAFIDRANRNAVFEGSVEFDNTEYTLYAGKVSYEGSKNEITIERNYPLILAANEDITGALQSDFIKINTLTKKVHARGRVSGWVAPSN
;
A
#
# COMPACT_ATOMS: atom_id res chain seq x y z
N MET A 1 -3.98 26.40 0.83
CA MET A 1 -4.61 25.05 0.98
C MET A 1 -4.18 24.53 2.33
N ASN A 2 -5.07 24.16 3.27
CA ASN A 2 -4.65 23.85 4.64
C ASN A 2 -4.04 22.43 4.71
N LYS A 3 -2.82 22.31 4.19
CA LYS A 3 -1.67 21.56 4.71
C LYS A 3 -1.98 20.20 5.40
N ILE A 4 -2.64 20.18 6.57
CA ILE A 4 -3.12 18.96 7.28
C ILE A 4 -4.04 18.03 6.43
N LEU A 5 -4.72 18.58 5.43
CA LEU A 5 -5.69 17.89 4.57
C LEU A 5 -5.08 17.05 3.45
N LYS A 6 -3.83 17.32 3.06
CA LYS A 6 -3.16 16.56 1.99
C LYS A 6 -2.94 15.11 2.42
N ILE A 7 -2.79 14.85 3.71
CA ILE A 7 -2.25 13.58 4.22
C ILE A 7 -3.13 12.37 3.98
N PHE A 8 -4.45 12.54 4.05
CA PHE A 8 -5.36 11.41 3.85
C PHE A 8 -5.78 11.21 2.41
N PHE A 9 -5.56 12.20 1.54
CA PHE A 9 -5.79 12.03 0.12
C PHE A 9 -4.82 11.01 -0.51
N CYS A 10 -3.74 10.68 0.20
CA CYS A 10 -2.53 10.11 -0.36
C CYS A 10 -2.36 8.61 -0.16
N VAL A 11 -2.90 8.06 0.93
CA VAL A 11 -3.15 6.62 1.06
C VAL A 11 -4.25 6.18 0.06
N LEU A 12 -5.01 7.13 -0.48
CA LEU A 12 -6.24 6.90 -1.26
C LEU A 12 -6.19 7.30 -2.72
N LEU A 13 -5.05 7.81 -3.18
CA LEU A 13 -4.74 7.83 -4.61
C LEU A 13 -4.37 6.44 -5.16
N PHE A 14 -4.45 5.38 -4.34
CA PHE A 14 -4.53 3.99 -4.79
C PHE A 14 -5.81 3.68 -5.61
N SER A 15 -6.72 4.64 -5.76
CA SER A 15 -8.06 4.47 -6.36
C SER A 15 -8.20 4.93 -7.81
N CYS A 16 -7.14 5.40 -8.45
CA CYS A 16 -7.10 5.52 -9.90
C CYS A 16 -6.34 4.32 -10.48
N ALA A 17 -6.83 3.76 -11.57
CA ALA A 17 -6.24 2.62 -12.28
C ALA A 17 -6.27 1.27 -11.54
N LEU A 18 -7.45 0.65 -11.50
CA LEU A 18 -7.66 -0.69 -12.07
C LEU A 18 -9.17 -0.98 -12.05
N ASN A 19 -9.90 -0.49 -13.04
CA ASN A 19 -11.04 -1.28 -13.48
C ASN A 19 -10.48 -2.64 -13.88
N ALA A 20 -11.17 -3.71 -13.48
CA ALA A 20 -10.80 -5.09 -13.75
C ALA A 20 -10.69 -5.31 -15.26
N GLN A 21 -9.54 -4.93 -15.82
CA GLN A 21 -9.25 -5.14 -17.21
C GLN A 21 -8.96 -6.62 -17.32
N GLU A 22 -9.78 -7.29 -18.13
CA GLU A 22 -9.51 -8.64 -18.62
C GLU A 22 -8.02 -8.76 -18.90
N ILE A 23 -7.40 -9.81 -18.37
CA ILE A 23 -5.99 -10.10 -18.66
C ILE A 23 -5.88 -10.12 -20.19
N PRO A 24 -5.23 -9.14 -20.83
CA PRO A 24 -5.30 -9.03 -22.28
C PRO A 24 -4.60 -10.26 -22.89
N ALA A 25 -5.10 -10.70 -24.05
CA ALA A 25 -4.50 -11.76 -24.86
C ALA A 25 -3.01 -11.53 -25.22
N GLU A 26 -2.49 -10.34 -24.92
CA GLU A 26 -1.09 -9.90 -25.03
C GLU A 26 -0.11 -10.64 -24.10
N LEU A 27 -0.57 -11.49 -23.18
CA LEU A 27 0.30 -12.46 -22.48
C LEU A 27 1.01 -13.43 -23.45
N LEU A 28 0.58 -13.52 -24.71
CA LEU A 28 1.18 -14.35 -25.76
C LEU A 28 2.49 -13.79 -26.35
N GLY A 29 2.98 -12.63 -25.89
CA GLY A 29 4.23 -12.01 -26.39
C GLY A 29 5.42 -12.00 -25.41
N GLY A 30 5.25 -12.43 -24.17
CA GLY A 30 6.31 -12.37 -23.16
C GLY A 30 7.29 -13.53 -23.24
N MET A 31 8.59 -13.26 -23.10
CA MET A 31 9.63 -14.30 -23.07
C MET A 31 10.02 -14.62 -21.62
N LEU A 32 9.84 -15.88 -21.21
CA LEU A 32 10.33 -16.40 -19.93
C LEU A 32 11.72 -17.01 -20.11
N LYS A 33 12.68 -16.60 -19.28
CA LYS A 33 14.06 -17.12 -19.25
C LYS A 33 14.38 -17.66 -17.86
N SER A 34 15.21 -18.70 -17.81
CA SER A 34 15.76 -19.28 -16.59
C SER A 34 16.96 -20.17 -16.91
N ASP A 35 17.81 -20.43 -15.92
CA ASP A 35 18.97 -21.33 -16.08
C ASP A 35 18.54 -22.81 -16.22
N SER A 36 17.45 -23.19 -15.54
CA SER A 36 16.89 -24.54 -15.59
C SER A 36 15.37 -24.53 -15.58
N TRP A 37 14.77 -25.43 -16.35
CA TRP A 37 13.33 -25.66 -16.41
C TRP A 37 13.00 -27.15 -16.24
N VAL A 38 12.21 -27.48 -15.23
CA VAL A 38 11.77 -28.84 -14.93
C VAL A 38 10.24 -28.91 -15.01
N ILE A 39 9.73 -29.85 -15.81
CA ILE A 39 8.30 -30.12 -15.96
C ILE A 39 7.96 -31.45 -15.28
N LYS A 40 7.14 -31.40 -14.23
CA LYS A 40 6.60 -32.58 -13.55
C LYS A 40 5.16 -32.80 -13.98
N ARG A 41 4.95 -33.65 -14.99
CA ARG A 41 3.64 -33.85 -15.64
C ARG A 41 2.60 -34.46 -14.72
N ASP A 42 3.01 -35.44 -13.92
CA ASP A 42 2.22 -36.12 -12.89
C ASP A 42 1.67 -35.13 -11.84
N LEU A 43 2.48 -34.13 -11.49
CA LEU A 43 2.10 -33.08 -10.52
C LEU A 43 1.46 -31.86 -11.18
N GLN A 44 1.38 -31.80 -12.52
CA GLN A 44 0.99 -30.62 -13.30
C GLN A 44 1.76 -29.36 -12.87
N GLN A 45 3.07 -29.51 -12.66
CA GLN A 45 3.94 -28.49 -12.11
C GLN A 45 5.08 -28.17 -13.05
N GLU A 46 5.42 -26.88 -13.12
CA GLU A 46 6.58 -26.36 -13.85
C GLU A 46 7.45 -25.56 -12.88
N ILE A 47 8.74 -25.83 -12.89
CA ILE A 47 9.72 -25.26 -11.96
C ILE A 47 10.82 -24.60 -12.79
N PHE A 48 10.99 -23.30 -12.62
CA PHE A 48 12.03 -22.49 -13.21
C PHE A 48 13.02 -22.10 -12.11
N THR A 49 14.31 -22.34 -12.32
CA THR A 49 15.35 -22.10 -11.31
C THR A 49 16.53 -21.37 -11.93
N GLY A 50 17.08 -20.41 -11.19
CA GLY A 50 18.23 -19.60 -11.58
C GLY A 50 17.85 -18.50 -12.56
N ASN A 51 18.15 -17.25 -12.20
CA ASN A 51 17.96 -16.05 -13.03
C ASN A 51 16.61 -16.01 -13.76
N VAL A 52 15.51 -16.31 -13.06
CA VAL A 52 14.18 -16.37 -13.69
C VAL A 52 13.75 -14.96 -14.05
N ARG A 53 13.47 -14.71 -15.33
CA ARG A 53 13.03 -13.41 -15.84
C ARG A 53 11.86 -13.55 -16.81
N PHE A 54 10.88 -12.67 -16.68
CA PHE A 54 9.81 -12.48 -17.65
C PHE A 54 9.65 -11.00 -17.94
N ASP A 55 9.43 -10.65 -19.20
CA ASP A 55 9.15 -9.29 -19.64
C ASP A 55 8.17 -9.33 -20.82
N SER A 56 7.06 -8.60 -20.69
CA SER A 56 6.07 -8.40 -21.76
C SER A 56 5.88 -6.91 -22.10
N GLY A 57 6.80 -6.04 -21.67
CA GLY A 57 6.68 -4.58 -21.69
C GLY A 57 5.77 -4.03 -20.58
N MET A 58 4.58 -4.61 -20.42
CA MET A 58 3.60 -4.24 -19.40
C MET A 58 3.85 -4.91 -18.05
N TYR A 59 4.34 -6.14 -18.07
CA TYR A 59 4.65 -6.91 -16.87
C TYR A 59 6.12 -7.30 -16.87
N LYS A 60 6.75 -7.26 -15.69
CA LYS A 60 8.07 -7.87 -15.48
C LYS A 60 8.08 -8.71 -14.22
N LEU A 61 8.87 -9.77 -14.25
CA LEU A 61 9.15 -10.62 -13.11
C LEU A 61 10.64 -10.94 -13.09
N ASN A 62 11.27 -10.83 -11.92
CA ASN A 62 12.57 -11.43 -11.65
C ASN A 62 12.51 -12.27 -10.36
N ALA A 63 13.19 -13.40 -10.33
CA ALA A 63 13.32 -14.23 -9.12
C ALA A 63 14.44 -15.28 -9.24
N ASP A 64 14.82 -15.88 -8.12
CA ASP A 64 15.72 -17.03 -8.11
C ASP A 64 14.99 -18.31 -8.53
N LYS A 65 13.70 -18.42 -8.19
CA LYS A 65 12.88 -19.59 -8.49
C LYS A 65 11.40 -19.24 -8.67
N VAL A 66 10.78 -19.84 -9.69
CA VAL A 66 9.33 -19.78 -9.92
C VAL A 66 8.76 -21.20 -10.02
N ILE A 67 7.63 -21.43 -9.36
CA ILE A 67 6.91 -22.70 -9.37
C ILE A 67 5.48 -22.43 -9.81
N SER A 68 5.10 -22.89 -11.00
CA SER A 68 3.72 -22.91 -11.45
C SER A 68 3.11 -24.27 -11.16
N ASN A 69 2.02 -24.30 -10.38
CA ASN A 69 1.26 -25.50 -10.07
C ASN A 69 -0.17 -25.34 -10.59
N ARG A 70 -0.43 -25.96 -11.75
CA ARG A 70 -1.71 -25.85 -12.46
C ARG A 70 -2.84 -26.56 -11.73
N LYS A 71 -2.55 -27.72 -11.12
CA LYS A 71 -3.53 -28.48 -10.33
C LYS A 71 -4.17 -27.63 -9.23
N ASN A 72 -3.36 -26.80 -8.56
CA ASN A 72 -3.81 -25.95 -7.47
C ASN A 72 -4.11 -24.51 -7.90
N ASN A 73 -3.90 -24.16 -9.18
CA ASN A 73 -3.98 -22.79 -9.71
C ASN A 73 -3.09 -21.83 -8.92
N THR A 74 -1.86 -22.23 -8.60
CA THR A 74 -0.94 -21.43 -7.77
C THR A 74 0.38 -21.19 -8.48
N VAL A 75 0.94 -20.01 -8.27
CA VAL A 75 2.30 -19.63 -8.68
C VAL A 75 3.05 -19.19 -7.44
N SER A 76 4.19 -19.81 -7.17
CA SER A 76 5.12 -19.39 -6.10
C SER A 76 6.35 -18.76 -6.71
N ILE A 77 6.77 -17.61 -6.21
CA ILE A 77 7.96 -16.88 -6.62
C ILE A 77 8.84 -16.74 -5.37
N ILE A 78 10.08 -17.19 -5.46
CA ILE A 78 10.94 -17.40 -4.29
C ILE A 78 12.34 -16.85 -4.61
N GLY A 79 12.89 -16.09 -3.66
CA GLY A 79 14.22 -15.50 -3.72
C GLY A 79 14.28 -14.29 -4.64
N ASN A 80 14.72 -13.15 -4.10
CA ASN A 80 14.86 -11.87 -4.82
C ASN A 80 13.64 -11.55 -5.72
N ALA A 81 12.43 -11.82 -5.23
CA ALA A 81 11.23 -11.72 -6.06
C ALA A 81 10.93 -10.24 -6.33
N TYR A 82 10.84 -9.91 -7.61
CA TYR A 82 10.45 -8.61 -8.12
C TYR A 82 9.32 -8.80 -9.11
N LEU A 83 8.24 -8.06 -8.90
CA LEU A 83 7.12 -7.93 -9.84
C LEU A 83 6.94 -6.48 -10.22
N PHE A 84 6.68 -6.25 -11.50
CA PHE A 84 6.38 -4.94 -12.07
C PHE A 84 5.11 -5.04 -12.92
N ASN A 85 4.27 -4.02 -12.84
CA ASN A 85 3.13 -3.84 -13.72
C ASN A 85 3.01 -2.36 -14.10
N ARG A 86 2.97 -2.06 -15.40
CA ARG A 86 2.60 -0.75 -15.93
C ARG A 86 1.14 -0.77 -16.33
N LEU A 87 0.39 0.21 -15.86
CA LEU A 87 -1.03 0.37 -16.18
C LEU A 87 -1.18 1.17 -17.47
N LYS A 88 -2.31 0.97 -18.18
CA LYS A 88 -2.57 1.71 -19.43
C LYS A 88 -2.66 3.22 -19.23
N THR A 89 -3.04 3.63 -18.03
CA THR A 89 -3.13 5.01 -17.56
C THR A 89 -1.76 5.62 -17.18
N GLY A 90 -0.68 4.83 -17.25
CA GLY A 90 0.71 5.29 -17.08
C GLY A 90 1.30 5.06 -15.70
N GLU A 91 0.49 4.74 -14.69
CA GLU A 91 0.98 4.39 -13.36
C GLU A 91 1.75 3.06 -13.39
N THR A 92 2.65 2.89 -12.43
CA THR A 92 3.38 1.63 -12.24
C THR A 92 3.21 1.10 -10.83
N ILE A 93 3.14 -0.22 -10.71
CA ILE A 93 3.13 -0.96 -9.45
C ILE A 93 4.34 -1.87 -9.44
N GLU A 94 5.15 -1.79 -8.40
CA GLU A 94 6.28 -2.66 -8.14
C GLU A 94 6.08 -3.38 -6.81
N LEU A 95 6.48 -4.65 -6.74
CA LEU A 95 6.45 -5.45 -5.53
C LEU A 95 7.77 -6.22 -5.40
N PHE A 96 8.46 -6.00 -4.28
CA PHE A 96 9.65 -6.73 -3.87
C PHE A 96 9.33 -7.57 -2.64
N SER A 97 9.80 -8.82 -2.62
CA SER A 97 9.65 -9.73 -1.49
C SER A 97 10.61 -10.92 -1.63
N ASP A 98 10.87 -11.66 -0.56
CA ASP A 98 11.59 -12.93 -0.69
C ASP A 98 10.67 -14.06 -1.16
N LYS A 99 9.37 -13.96 -0.85
CA LYS A 99 8.39 -14.98 -1.23
C LYS A 99 7.08 -14.34 -1.63
N ILE A 100 6.53 -14.81 -2.74
CA ILE A 100 5.20 -14.45 -3.23
C ILE A 100 4.46 -15.74 -3.58
N LEU A 101 3.20 -15.85 -3.14
CA LEU A 101 2.28 -16.89 -3.55
C LEU A 101 1.07 -16.24 -4.18
N PHE A 102 0.70 -16.66 -5.40
CA PHE A 102 -0.46 -16.14 -6.10
C PHE A 102 -1.36 -17.28 -6.56
N ASN A 103 -2.66 -17.15 -6.33
CA ASN A 103 -3.66 -18.07 -6.87
C ASN A 103 -4.34 -17.43 -8.09
N THR A 104 -4.14 -18.04 -9.25
CA THR A 104 -4.60 -17.51 -10.53
C THR A 104 -6.11 -17.57 -10.70
N LYS A 105 -6.78 -18.56 -10.06
CA LYS A 105 -8.23 -18.77 -10.18
C LYS A 105 -9.02 -17.71 -9.41
N ASN A 106 -8.63 -17.44 -8.16
CA ASN A 106 -9.35 -16.48 -7.31
C ASN A 106 -8.67 -15.10 -7.24
N ARG A 107 -7.55 -14.92 -7.95
CA ARG A 107 -6.76 -13.68 -8.02
C ARG A 107 -6.32 -13.15 -6.65
N LYS A 108 -6.02 -14.06 -5.72
CA LYS A 108 -5.50 -13.71 -4.39
C LYS A 108 -4.00 -13.98 -4.33
N GLY A 109 -3.27 -13.06 -3.73
CA GLY A 109 -1.83 -13.16 -3.52
C GLY A 109 -1.44 -12.95 -2.06
N SER A 110 -0.29 -13.47 -1.69
CA SER A 110 0.43 -13.04 -0.50
C SER A 110 1.90 -12.85 -0.80
N ALA A 111 2.50 -11.88 -0.13
CA ALA A 111 3.94 -11.65 -0.09
C ALA A 111 4.39 -11.68 1.37
N SER A 112 5.54 -12.29 1.63
CA SER A 112 6.06 -12.42 2.99
C SER A 112 7.57 -12.29 3.01
N LYS A 113 8.07 -11.62 4.04
CA LYS A 113 9.48 -11.56 4.41
C LYS A 113 10.01 -12.94 4.78
N VAL A 114 11.21 -13.24 4.30
CA VAL A 114 12.09 -14.27 4.88
C VAL A 114 13.28 -13.58 5.53
N GLN A 115 13.90 -12.65 4.81
CA GLN A 115 15.00 -11.79 5.23
C GLN A 115 14.67 -10.31 4.95
N ASN A 116 14.17 -9.98 3.77
CA ASN A 116 13.84 -8.63 3.32
C ASN A 116 12.35 -8.32 3.51
N PRO A 117 11.98 -7.10 3.92
CA PRO A 117 10.58 -6.72 4.02
C PRO A 117 9.89 -6.78 2.64
N VAL A 118 8.59 -6.99 2.67
CA VAL A 118 7.73 -6.74 1.51
C VAL A 118 7.77 -5.24 1.23
N ASN A 119 8.12 -4.85 0.00
CA ASN A 119 8.10 -3.47 -0.45
C ASN A 119 7.16 -3.32 -1.65
N ILE A 120 6.11 -2.53 -1.51
CA ILE A 120 5.18 -2.19 -2.59
C ILE A 120 5.40 -0.73 -2.96
N ILE A 121 5.71 -0.48 -4.22
CA ILE A 121 5.89 0.86 -4.76
C ILE A 121 4.79 1.13 -5.76
N TYR A 122 4.09 2.24 -5.60
CA TYR A 122 3.13 2.73 -6.57
C TYR A 122 3.52 4.12 -7.03
N GLN A 123 3.75 4.28 -8.34
CA GLN A 123 4.15 5.54 -8.96
C GLN A 123 3.06 6.01 -9.90
N MET A 124 2.65 7.27 -9.76
CA MET A 124 1.69 7.93 -10.64
C MET A 124 2.43 8.85 -11.64
N PRO A 125 1.81 9.19 -12.79
CA PRO A 125 2.40 10.05 -13.83
C PRO A 125 2.90 11.43 -13.37
N GLU A 126 2.30 12.01 -12.33
CA GLU A 126 2.61 13.37 -11.85
C GLU A 126 3.60 13.39 -10.66
N GLU A 127 4.61 12.53 -10.70
CA GLU A 127 5.65 12.39 -9.66
C GLU A 127 5.15 11.97 -8.26
N TYR A 128 3.85 11.68 -8.09
CA TYR A 128 3.34 11.12 -6.84
C TYR A 128 3.81 9.67 -6.69
N LYS A 129 4.34 9.37 -5.51
CA LYS A 129 4.89 8.05 -5.20
C LYS A 129 4.41 7.58 -3.84
N LEU A 130 4.03 6.31 -3.76
CA LEU A 130 3.67 5.63 -2.53
C LEU A 130 4.57 4.42 -2.35
N ASP A 131 5.44 4.47 -1.35
CA ASP A 131 6.29 3.36 -0.91
C ASP A 131 5.68 2.75 0.36
N ILE A 132 5.46 1.43 0.36
CA ILE A 132 4.89 0.70 1.49
C ILE A 132 5.83 -0.44 1.86
N LEU A 133 6.26 -0.48 3.12
CA LEU A 133 7.00 -1.60 3.69
C LEU A 133 6.11 -2.35 4.70
N SER A 134 6.21 -3.68 4.71
CA SER A 134 5.66 -4.53 5.77
C SER A 134 6.38 -5.88 5.80
N ASN A 135 6.19 -6.70 6.84
CA ASN A 135 6.71 -8.08 6.79
C ASN A 135 5.75 -9.04 6.07
N TYR A 136 4.48 -8.67 5.96
CA TYR A 136 3.47 -9.45 5.24
C TYR A 136 2.47 -8.57 4.49
N ALA A 137 2.06 -9.02 3.30
CA ALA A 137 0.98 -8.43 2.53
C ALA A 137 0.07 -9.53 1.97
N HIS A 138 -1.25 -9.36 2.09
CA HIS A 138 -2.24 -10.17 1.40
C HIS A 138 -3.08 -9.29 0.47
N ILE A 139 -3.18 -9.70 -0.79
CA ILE A 139 -3.84 -8.93 -1.85
C ILE A 139 -5.01 -9.75 -2.37
N ASP A 140 -6.21 -9.18 -2.34
CA ASP A 140 -7.39 -9.73 -3.01
C ASP A 140 -7.66 -8.89 -4.27
N GLY A 141 -7.26 -9.43 -5.42
CA GLY A 141 -7.41 -8.73 -6.71
C GLY A 141 -8.85 -8.64 -7.20
N ILE A 142 -9.80 -9.38 -6.62
CA ILE A 142 -11.23 -9.28 -6.96
C ILE A 142 -11.86 -8.16 -6.13
N LYS A 143 -11.58 -8.12 -4.83
CA LYS A 143 -12.08 -7.09 -3.93
C LYS A 143 -11.29 -5.78 -4.00
N SER A 144 -10.15 -5.79 -4.69
CA SER A 144 -9.19 -4.68 -4.74
C SER A 144 -8.74 -4.26 -3.34
N THR A 145 -8.49 -5.23 -2.46
CA THR A 145 -8.04 -4.98 -1.09
C THR A 145 -6.62 -5.44 -0.83
N ILE A 146 -5.95 -4.75 0.08
CA ILE A 146 -4.60 -5.08 0.56
C ILE A 146 -4.65 -5.11 2.09
N ASN A 147 -4.18 -6.19 2.69
CA ASN A 147 -3.99 -6.33 4.13
C ASN A 147 -2.49 -6.42 4.39
N LEU A 148 -1.96 -5.44 5.11
CA LEU A 148 -0.56 -5.33 5.50
C LEU A 148 -0.46 -5.64 6.99
N LYS A 149 0.56 -6.41 7.38
CA LYS A 149 0.81 -6.77 8.77
C LYS A 149 2.29 -6.67 9.09
N GLU A 150 2.55 -6.41 10.36
CA GLU A 150 3.87 -6.42 11.02
C GLU A 150 4.79 -5.34 10.44
N ASP A 151 5.03 -4.30 11.25
CA ASP A 151 5.90 -3.16 10.94
C ASP A 151 5.52 -2.45 9.63
N VAL A 152 4.25 -2.03 9.51
CA VAL A 152 3.78 -1.31 8.34
C VAL A 152 4.37 0.10 8.34
N LYS A 153 5.13 0.43 7.30
CA LYS A 153 5.66 1.76 7.05
C LYS A 153 5.16 2.26 5.71
N ILE A 154 4.74 3.51 5.67
CA ILE A 154 4.25 4.15 4.47
C ILE A 154 5.02 5.44 4.27
N LYS A 155 5.56 5.64 3.07
CA LYS A 155 6.05 6.94 2.64
C LYS A 155 5.26 7.34 1.41
N TYR A 156 4.53 8.44 1.53
CA TYR A 156 3.90 9.07 0.39
C TYR A 156 4.65 10.34 0.01
N THR A 157 4.97 10.49 -1.27
CA THR A 157 5.74 11.60 -1.82
C THR A 157 4.88 12.35 -2.83
N THR A 158 4.88 13.67 -2.72
CA THR A 158 4.32 14.64 -3.67
C THR A 158 5.45 15.52 -4.21
N PRO A 159 5.23 16.29 -5.29
CA PRO A 159 6.19 17.30 -5.73
C PRO A 159 6.59 18.31 -4.63
N ALA A 160 5.71 18.55 -3.64
CA ALA A 160 5.90 19.61 -2.65
C ALA A 160 6.34 19.11 -1.26
N SER A 161 6.16 17.83 -0.94
CA SER A 161 6.29 17.30 0.43
C SER A 161 6.24 15.78 0.46
N PHE A 162 6.51 15.18 1.61
CA PHE A 162 6.25 13.78 1.87
C PHE A 162 5.49 13.60 3.19
N ILE A 163 4.98 12.39 3.39
CA ILE A 163 4.29 11.94 4.60
C ILE A 163 4.87 10.60 4.96
N LEU A 164 5.21 10.43 6.23
CA LEU A 164 5.59 9.15 6.81
C LEU A 164 4.43 8.63 7.64
N GLY A 165 4.16 7.33 7.54
CA GLY A 165 3.16 6.63 8.33
C GLY A 165 3.74 5.35 8.90
N TYR A 166 3.43 5.06 10.16
CA TYR A 166 3.81 3.84 10.85
C TYR A 166 2.56 3.23 11.47
N ALA A 167 2.44 1.90 11.43
CA ALA A 167 1.37 1.15 12.09
C ALA A 167 1.79 -0.33 12.27
N ASP A 168 1.11 -1.05 13.15
CA ASP A 168 1.34 -2.50 13.30
C ASP A 168 0.64 -3.27 12.16
N SER A 169 -0.47 -2.73 11.68
CA SER A 169 -1.20 -3.27 10.53
C SER A 169 -1.94 -2.19 9.75
N ALA A 170 -2.21 -2.47 8.48
CA ALA A 170 -3.03 -1.61 7.66
C ALA A 170 -3.93 -2.42 6.73
N PHE A 171 -5.15 -1.93 6.52
CA PHE A 171 -6.09 -2.43 5.54
C PHE A 171 -6.41 -1.32 4.54
N ILE A 172 -6.32 -1.64 3.25
CA ILE A 172 -6.61 -0.71 2.16
C ILE A 172 -7.67 -1.35 1.29
N ASP A 173 -8.81 -0.67 1.13
CA ASP A 173 -9.86 -1.01 0.18
C ASP A 173 -9.89 0.06 -0.92
N ARG A 174 -9.29 -0.30 -2.05
CA ARG A 174 -9.11 0.64 -3.15
C ARG A 174 -10.43 0.97 -3.83
N ALA A 175 -11.33 -0.01 -3.93
CA ALA A 175 -12.60 0.13 -4.63
C ALA A 175 -13.51 1.14 -3.91
N ASN A 176 -13.57 1.06 -2.58
CA ASN A 176 -14.40 1.95 -1.77
C ASN A 176 -13.67 3.20 -1.30
N ARG A 177 -12.39 3.35 -1.64
CA ARG A 177 -11.52 4.44 -1.15
C ARG A 177 -11.54 4.49 0.37
N ASN A 178 -11.24 3.36 1.01
CA ASN A 178 -11.12 3.28 2.46
C ASN A 178 -9.73 2.79 2.86
N ALA A 179 -9.25 3.28 3.99
CA ALA A 179 -8.01 2.79 4.59
C ALA A 179 -8.17 2.74 6.11
N VAL A 180 -7.54 1.77 6.75
CA VAL A 180 -7.53 1.62 8.21
C VAL A 180 -6.11 1.25 8.64
N PHE A 181 -5.60 1.97 9.63
CA PHE A 181 -4.33 1.74 10.30
C PHE A 181 -4.62 1.41 11.75
N GLU A 182 -4.01 0.37 12.29
CA GLU A 182 -4.21 -0.05 13.68
C GLU A 182 -2.88 -0.41 14.35
N GLY A 183 -2.84 -0.22 15.67
CA GLY A 183 -1.67 -0.51 16.50
C GLY A 183 -1.01 0.77 17.00
N SER A 184 0.32 0.81 16.96
CA SER A 184 1.09 2.03 17.28
C SER A 184 1.10 2.97 16.07
N VAL A 185 -0.03 3.65 15.80
CA VAL A 185 -0.17 4.48 14.60
C VAL A 185 0.50 5.83 14.79
N GLU A 186 1.40 6.17 13.88
CA GLU A 186 2.05 7.46 13.78
C GLU A 186 1.95 7.98 12.34
N PHE A 187 1.58 9.24 12.14
CA PHE A 187 1.73 9.93 10.87
C PHE A 187 2.49 11.23 11.07
N ASP A 188 3.51 11.45 10.26
CA ASP A 188 4.40 12.59 10.39
C ASP A 188 4.66 13.26 9.04
N ASN A 189 4.71 14.59 9.04
CA ASN A 189 5.20 15.39 7.94
C ASN A 189 5.78 16.71 8.45
N THR A 190 6.12 17.62 7.55
CA THR A 190 6.68 18.94 7.90
C THR A 190 5.73 19.87 8.64
N GLU A 191 4.45 19.52 8.79
CA GLU A 191 3.39 20.40 9.29
C GLU A 191 2.69 19.87 10.54
N TYR A 192 2.74 18.55 10.75
CA TYR A 192 2.16 17.92 11.91
C TYR A 192 2.76 16.54 12.19
N THR A 193 2.55 16.10 13.43
CA THR A 193 2.69 14.70 13.85
C THR A 193 1.41 14.24 14.53
N LEU A 194 0.96 13.03 14.20
CA LEU A 194 -0.26 12.41 14.73
C LEU A 194 0.11 11.07 15.36
N TYR A 195 -0.41 10.83 16.56
CA TYR A 195 -0.32 9.56 17.27
C TYR A 195 -1.70 9.03 17.62
N ALA A 196 -1.96 7.74 17.37
CA ALA A 196 -3.23 7.09 17.71
C ALA A 196 -3.11 5.57 17.80
N GLY A 197 -4.14 4.92 18.36
CA GLY A 197 -4.28 3.46 18.32
C GLY A 197 -4.92 2.95 17.03
N LYS A 198 -5.68 3.82 16.37
CA LYS A 198 -6.34 3.55 15.09
C LYS A 198 -6.58 4.83 14.33
N VAL A 199 -6.32 4.79 13.03
CA VAL A 199 -6.73 5.84 12.10
C VAL A 199 -7.42 5.22 10.91
N SER A 200 -8.60 5.71 10.57
CA SER A 200 -9.36 5.24 9.41
C SER A 200 -9.79 6.38 8.53
N TYR A 201 -9.87 6.11 7.24
CA TYR A 201 -10.43 6.99 6.24
C TYR A 201 -11.60 6.37 5.52
N GLU A 202 -12.64 7.19 5.32
CA GLU A 202 -13.81 6.86 4.53
C GLU A 202 -13.95 7.85 3.36
N GLY A 203 -13.58 7.42 2.16
CA GLY A 203 -13.49 8.30 0.99
C GLY A 203 -14.83 8.69 0.39
N SER A 204 -15.90 7.95 0.65
CA SER A 204 -17.26 8.37 0.31
C SER A 204 -17.69 9.61 1.10
N LYS A 205 -17.15 9.80 2.32
CA LYS A 205 -17.48 10.92 3.22
C LYS A 205 -16.39 11.98 3.27
N ASN A 206 -15.20 11.71 2.74
CA ASN A 206 -14.00 12.53 2.92
C ASN A 206 -13.73 12.73 4.42
N GLU A 207 -13.80 11.65 5.20
CA GLU A 207 -13.65 11.70 6.65
C GLU A 207 -12.48 10.85 7.12
N ILE A 208 -11.69 11.43 8.03
CA ILE A 208 -10.69 10.75 8.82
C ILE A 208 -11.27 10.59 10.22
N THR A 209 -11.16 9.40 10.77
CA THR A 209 -11.45 9.12 12.18
C THR A 209 -10.18 8.64 12.85
N ILE A 210 -9.84 9.27 13.98
CA ILE A 210 -8.64 9.02 14.77
C ILE A 210 -9.15 8.66 16.17
N GLU A 211 -8.86 7.45 16.62
CA GLU A 211 -9.41 6.89 17.86
C GLU A 211 -8.44 5.89 18.50
N ARG A 212 -8.73 5.51 19.75
CA ARG A 212 -7.93 4.58 20.60
C ARG A 212 -6.54 5.15 20.98
N ASN A 213 -6.05 4.74 22.15
CA ASN A 213 -4.77 5.19 22.73
C ASN A 213 -4.63 6.71 22.87
N TYR A 214 -5.74 7.39 23.19
CA TYR A 214 -5.80 8.83 23.46
C TYR A 214 -5.14 9.69 22.36
N PRO A 215 -5.75 9.72 21.15
CA PRO A 215 -5.26 10.44 19.98
C PRO A 215 -4.66 11.81 20.27
N LEU A 216 -3.48 12.06 19.71
CA LEU A 216 -2.76 13.33 19.79
C LEU A 216 -2.41 13.81 18.39
N ILE A 217 -2.69 15.07 18.10
CA ILE A 217 -2.22 15.78 16.91
C ILE A 217 -1.38 16.96 17.39
N LEU A 218 -0.13 17.02 16.95
CA LEU A 218 0.77 18.15 17.12
C LEU A 218 0.86 18.85 15.77
N ALA A 219 0.55 20.14 15.71
CA ALA A 219 0.63 20.92 14.48
C ALA A 219 1.66 22.04 14.65
N ALA A 220 2.53 22.19 13.66
CA ALA A 220 3.48 23.29 13.57
C ALA A 220 3.66 23.63 12.09
N ASN A 221 2.96 24.66 11.63
CA ASN A 221 3.02 25.13 10.25
C ASN A 221 3.13 26.67 10.21
N GLU A 222 3.12 27.25 9.01
CA GLU A 222 3.25 28.72 8.81
C GLU A 222 2.14 29.53 9.48
N ASP A 223 0.97 28.94 9.72
CA ASP A 223 -0.19 29.66 10.25
C ASP A 223 -0.36 29.44 11.75
N ILE A 224 -0.16 28.20 12.20
CA ILE A 224 -0.45 27.77 13.58
C ILE A 224 0.63 26.85 14.15
N THR A 225 0.84 27.01 15.45
CA THR A 225 1.47 25.99 16.30
C THR A 225 0.45 25.56 17.36
N GLY A 226 0.30 24.27 17.60
CA GLY A 226 -0.69 23.78 18.54
C GLY A 226 -0.64 22.28 18.80
N ALA A 227 -1.47 21.86 19.74
CA ALA A 227 -1.71 20.46 20.06
C ALA A 227 -3.20 20.23 20.31
N LEU A 228 -3.72 19.09 19.86
CA LEU A 228 -5.06 18.61 20.14
C LEU A 228 -5.00 17.16 20.59
N GLN A 229 -5.51 16.89 21.79
CA GLN A 229 -5.63 15.56 22.36
C GLN A 229 -7.08 15.27 22.74
N SER A 230 -7.57 14.08 22.42
CA SER A 230 -8.99 13.72 22.62
C SER A 230 -9.16 12.20 22.62
N ASP A 231 -10.28 11.68 23.15
CA ASP A 231 -10.61 10.25 23.03
C ASP A 231 -10.98 9.87 21.58
N PHE A 232 -11.49 10.85 20.83
CA PHE A 232 -11.92 10.71 19.45
C PHE A 232 -11.72 12.04 18.72
N ILE A 233 -11.14 11.97 17.51
CA ILE A 233 -11.01 13.11 16.59
C ILE A 233 -11.55 12.67 15.24
N LYS A 234 -12.42 13.49 14.65
CA LYS A 234 -12.88 13.34 13.27
C LYS A 234 -12.51 14.58 12.47
N ILE A 235 -11.98 14.38 11.28
CA ILE A 235 -11.59 15.46 10.38
C ILE A 235 -12.30 15.25 9.05
N ASN A 236 -13.05 16.24 8.59
CA ASN A 236 -13.60 16.23 7.24
C ASN A 236 -12.61 16.90 6.28
N THR A 237 -12.05 16.13 5.35
CA THR A 237 -11.00 16.56 4.42
C THR A 237 -11.48 17.45 3.29
N LEU A 238 -12.78 17.72 3.17
CA LEU A 238 -13.30 18.70 2.21
C LEU A 238 -13.55 20.04 2.89
N THR A 239 -14.30 20.02 3.99
CA THR A 239 -14.72 21.22 4.73
C THR A 239 -13.66 21.73 5.71
N LYS A 240 -12.61 20.94 5.98
CA LYS A 240 -11.55 21.22 6.94
C LYS A 240 -12.05 21.35 8.39
N LYS A 241 -13.23 20.82 8.68
CA LYS A 241 -13.79 20.81 10.04
C LYS A 241 -13.15 19.70 10.86
N VAL A 242 -12.73 20.05 12.07
CA VAL A 242 -12.23 19.11 13.08
C VAL A 242 -13.26 19.01 14.20
N HIS A 243 -13.65 17.79 14.53
CA HIS A 243 -14.57 17.48 15.61
C HIS A 243 -13.86 16.58 16.62
N ALA A 244 -13.66 17.08 17.83
CA ALA A 244 -13.12 16.32 18.95
C ALA A 244 -14.20 16.08 20.01
N ARG A 245 -14.22 14.91 20.65
CA ARG A 245 -15.16 14.58 21.73
C ARG A 245 -14.54 13.66 22.77
N GLY A 246 -15.07 13.71 23.99
CA GLY A 246 -14.55 13.01 25.16
C GLY A 246 -13.66 13.95 25.98
N ARG A 247 -12.54 13.43 26.48
CA ARG A 247 -11.54 14.22 27.21
C ARG A 247 -10.70 15.05 26.25
N VAL A 248 -11.25 16.18 25.81
CA VAL A 248 -10.58 17.10 24.89
C VAL A 248 -9.67 18.05 25.66
N SER A 249 -8.40 18.12 25.25
CA SER A 249 -7.44 19.12 25.72
C SER A 249 -6.55 19.57 24.57
N GLY A 250 -5.99 20.76 24.66
CA GLY A 250 -5.16 21.30 23.58
C GLY A 250 -4.93 22.80 23.71
N TRP A 251 -4.10 23.31 22.81
CA TRP A 251 -3.81 24.74 22.68
C TRP A 251 -3.53 25.04 21.20
N VAL A 252 -3.78 26.29 20.81
CA VAL A 252 -3.49 26.80 19.47
C VAL A 252 -2.95 28.22 19.62
N ALA A 253 -1.82 28.49 18.97
CA ALA A 253 -1.23 29.81 18.87
C ALA A 253 -0.93 30.13 17.40
N PRO A 254 -0.95 31.41 17.00
CA PRO A 254 -0.36 31.83 15.74
C PRO A 254 1.12 31.42 15.70
N SER A 255 1.61 31.05 14.52
CA SER A 255 3.05 30.85 14.32
C SER A 255 3.76 32.21 14.25
N ASN A 256 4.93 32.29 14.91
CA ASN A 256 5.78 33.49 14.91
C ASN A 256 6.63 33.59 13.63
#